data_AF-A0A813GR68-F1
#
_entry.id   AF-A0A813GR68-F1
#
_cell.length_a   1.000
_cell.length_b   1.000
_cell.length_c   1.000
_cell.angle_alpha   90.00
_cell.angle_beta   90.00
_cell.angle_gamma   90.00
#
_symmetry.space_group_name_H-M   'P 1'
#
loop_
_entity.id
_entity.type
_entity.pdbx_description
1 polymer ?
#
loop_
_entity_poly.entity_id
_entity_poly.type
_entity_poly.pdbx_seq_one_letter_code
_entity_poly.pdbx_strand_id
1 'polypeptide(L)'
;MANPSAFSERESFVLCDSRQRGFPISYASAGFQKLFGYDEKECLGTQCGALVGYPSILTQGLPCLSKEAAAAGLTVAEAVESLEFITSQAGKLALKVSACEADEFVGPMLLVNRRKSGELFVCEMGLQ
;
A
#
# COMPACT_ATOMS: atom_id res chain seq x y z
N MET A 1 13.11 22.64 6.63
CA MET A 1 12.84 21.23 7.01
C MET A 1 11.46 21.20 7.63
N ALA A 2 10.49 20.49 7.02
CA ALA A 2 9.16 20.35 7.60
C ALA A 2 9.26 19.57 8.92
N ASN A 3 8.58 20.03 9.97
CA ASN A 3 8.54 19.35 11.26
C ASN A 3 7.64 18.10 11.14
N PRO A 4 8.17 16.86 11.23
CA PRO A 4 7.38 15.63 11.05
C PRO A 4 6.30 15.45 12.13
N SER A 5 6.39 16.18 13.25
CA SER A 5 5.40 16.14 14.34
C SER A 5 4.11 16.93 14.06
N ALA A 6 3.96 17.54 12.87
CA ALA A 6 2.78 18.32 12.50
C ALA A 6 1.63 17.50 11.89
N PHE A 7 1.81 16.20 11.65
CA PHE A 7 0.78 15.37 11.03
C PHE A 7 -0.14 14.75 12.09
N SER A 8 -1.45 14.88 11.88
CA SER A 8 -2.48 14.31 12.76
C SER A 8 -2.39 12.78 12.77
N GLU A 9 -2.62 12.13 13.92
CA GLU A 9 -2.77 10.67 14.02
C GLU A 9 -3.89 10.11 13.12
N ARG A 10 -4.75 10.97 12.57
CA ARG A 10 -5.83 10.58 11.65
C ARG A 10 -5.35 10.27 10.23
N GLU A 11 -4.21 10.81 9.81
CA GLU A 11 -3.73 10.63 8.43
C GLU A 11 -2.73 9.47 8.37
N SER A 12 -3.00 8.51 7.50
CA SER A 12 -2.16 7.33 7.27
C SER A 12 -1.39 7.49 5.96
N PHE A 13 -0.10 7.75 6.04
CA PHE A 13 0.77 7.86 4.87
C PHE A 13 2.21 7.43 5.19
N VAL A 14 2.96 7.12 4.14
CA VAL A 14 4.41 6.88 4.20
C VAL A 14 5.10 7.82 3.21
N LEU A 15 6.33 8.20 3.52
CA LEU A 15 7.22 8.84 2.56
C LEU A 15 8.25 7.81 2.11
N CYS A 16 8.54 7.78 0.82
CA CYS A 16 9.52 6.87 0.23
C CYS A 16 10.67 7.66 -0.40
N ASP A 17 11.89 7.13 -0.32
CA ASP A 17 13.06 7.74 -0.98
C ASP A 17 13.08 7.36 -2.47
N SER A 18 12.61 8.27 -3.33
CA SER A 18 12.56 8.06 -4.78
C SER A 18 13.93 7.91 -5.45
N ARG A 19 15.02 8.26 -4.76
CA ARG A 19 16.39 8.16 -5.28
C ARG A 19 16.98 6.77 -5.12
N GLN A 20 16.33 5.90 -4.35
CA GLN A 20 16.78 4.54 -4.07
C GLN A 20 15.93 3.51 -4.83
N ARG A 21 16.57 2.40 -5.23
CA ARG A 21 15.90 1.35 -5.99
C ARG A 21 14.73 0.77 -5.19
N GLY A 22 13.54 0.87 -5.78
CA GLY A 22 12.32 0.32 -5.19
C GLY A 22 11.71 1.14 -4.06
N PHE A 23 12.08 2.42 -3.95
CA PHE A 23 11.38 3.42 -3.14
C PHE A 23 11.17 2.99 -1.67
N PRO A 24 12.27 2.69 -0.94
CA PRO A 24 12.16 2.28 0.45
C PRO A 24 11.53 3.40 1.28
N ILE A 25 10.76 3.01 2.30
CA ILE A 25 10.11 3.93 3.23
C ILE A 25 11.19 4.68 4.03
N SER A 26 11.13 6.01 4.00
CA SER A 26 11.97 6.91 4.79
C SER A 26 11.24 7.50 6.00
N TYR A 27 9.91 7.43 6.01
CA TYR A 27 9.07 7.84 7.13
C TYR A 27 7.70 7.15 7.10
N ALA A 28 7.15 6.79 8.26
CA ALA A 28 5.81 6.25 8.40
C ALA A 28 5.02 7.05 9.46
N SER A 29 3.86 7.58 9.08
CA SER A 29 3.03 8.37 10.01
C SER A 29 2.53 7.52 11.19
N ALA A 30 2.22 8.16 12.32
CA ALA A 30 1.59 7.48 13.44
C ALA A 30 0.24 6.83 13.05
N GLY A 31 -0.51 7.48 12.16
CA GLY A 31 -1.74 6.92 11.57
C GLY A 31 -1.48 5.63 10.78
N PHE A 32 -0.40 5.59 9.99
CA PHE A 32 0.00 4.37 9.28
C PHE A 32 0.38 3.25 10.26
N GLN A 33 1.22 3.55 11.26
CA GLN A 33 1.64 2.56 12.26
C GLN A 33 0.43 1.97 13.01
N LYS A 34 -0.53 2.82 13.39
CA LYS A 34 -1.77 2.40 14.06
C LYS A 34 -2.70 1.59 13.14
N LEU A 35 -2.84 2.00 11.88
CA LEU A 35 -3.73 1.36 10.92
C LEU A 35 -3.17 -0.01 10.50
N PHE A 36 -1.89 -0.09 10.16
CA PHE A 36 -1.30 -1.33 9.64
C PHE A 36 -0.70 -2.22 10.73
N GLY A 37 -0.37 -1.67 11.89
CA GLY A 37 0.17 -2.41 13.04
C GLY A 37 1.68 -2.67 12.99
N TYR A 38 2.41 -2.00 12.10
CA TYR A 38 3.87 -2.03 12.05
C TYR A 38 4.44 -0.86 12.85
N ASP A 39 5.51 -1.10 13.59
CA ASP A 39 6.25 0.00 14.21
C ASP A 39 7.18 0.71 13.21
N GLU A 40 7.70 1.87 13.60
CA GLU A 40 8.62 2.65 12.77
C GLU A 40 9.85 1.85 12.31
N LYS A 41 10.41 0.98 13.15
CA LYS A 41 11.62 0.22 12.84
C LYS A 41 11.35 -0.87 11.80
N GLU A 42 10.14 -1.45 11.82
CA GLU A 42 9.68 -2.39 10.80
C GLU A 42 9.42 -1.71 9.45
N CYS A 43 9.11 -0.40 9.47
CA CYS A 43 8.80 0.36 8.27
C CYS A 43 10.06 0.86 7.54
N LEU A 44 10.98 1.49 8.27
CA LEU A 44 12.11 2.20 7.67
C LEU A 44 13.02 1.29 6.83
N GLY A 45 13.37 1.76 5.63
CA GLY A 45 14.21 1.04 4.68
C GLY A 45 13.50 -0.06 3.89
N THR A 46 12.24 -0.35 4.20
CA THR A 46 11.48 -1.44 3.57
C THR A 46 10.67 -0.91 2.38
N GLN A 47 10.56 -1.71 1.31
CA GLN A 47 9.63 -1.39 0.22
C GLN A 47 8.19 -1.50 0.73
N CYS A 48 7.36 -0.49 0.48
CA CYS A 48 5.99 -0.46 1.02
C CYS A 48 5.17 -1.71 0.68
N GLY A 49 5.32 -2.24 -0.54
CA GLY A 49 4.64 -3.47 -0.99
C GLY A 49 4.93 -4.73 -0.16
N ALA A 50 6.06 -4.77 0.56
CA ALA A 50 6.36 -5.87 1.48
C ALA A 50 5.49 -5.84 2.75
N LEU A 51 5.01 -4.65 3.12
CA LEU A 51 4.19 -4.43 4.32
C LEU A 51 2.71 -4.32 4.00
N VAL A 52 2.38 -3.76 2.82
CA VAL A 52 1.01 -3.42 2.40
C VAL A 52 0.72 -3.87 0.96
N GLY A 53 -0.54 -3.85 0.55
CA GLY A 53 -0.94 -4.23 -0.82
C GLY A 53 -0.69 -5.69 -1.19
N TYR A 54 -0.80 -5.97 -2.49
CA TYR A 54 -0.72 -7.32 -3.07
C TYR A 54 0.49 -8.17 -2.63
N PRO A 55 1.75 -7.68 -2.64
CA PRO A 55 2.89 -8.55 -2.33
C PRO A 55 2.87 -9.06 -0.88
N SER A 56 2.42 -8.21 0.07
CA SER A 56 2.22 -8.61 1.47
C SER A 56 1.07 -9.63 1.64
N ILE A 57 0.03 -9.53 0.80
CA ILE A 57 -1.10 -10.47 0.81
C ILE A 57 -0.68 -11.85 0.32
N LEU A 58 0.11 -11.92 -0.75
CA LEU A 58 0.63 -13.20 -1.26
C LEU A 58 1.51 -13.94 -0.25
N THR A 59 2.32 -13.21 0.50
CA THR A 59 3.30 -13.83 1.39
C THR A 59 2.70 -14.18 2.75
N GLN A 60 1.76 -13.38 3.25
CA GLN A 60 1.29 -13.48 4.64
C GLN A 60 -0.24 -13.32 4.81
N GLY A 61 -0.97 -13.03 3.73
CA GLY A 61 -2.42 -12.78 3.75
C GLY A 61 -3.27 -13.84 3.03
N LEU A 62 -2.68 -14.89 2.46
CA LEU A 62 -3.40 -15.90 1.67
C LEU A 62 -4.57 -16.58 2.41
N PRO A 63 -4.48 -16.94 3.71
CA PRO A 63 -5.63 -17.51 4.42
C PRO A 63 -6.82 -16.56 4.48
N CYS A 64 -6.58 -15.26 4.71
CA CYS A 64 -7.62 -14.25 4.72
C CYS A 64 -8.15 -14.00 3.30
N LEU A 65 -7.27 -13.93 2.30
CA LEU A 65 -7.68 -13.78 0.90
C LEU A 65 -8.57 -14.94 0.45
N SER A 66 -8.24 -16.17 0.84
CA SER A 66 -9.04 -17.34 0.48
C SER A 66 -10.46 -17.27 1.02
N LYS A 67 -10.62 -16.75 2.25
CA LYS A 67 -11.94 -16.54 2.85
C LYS A 67 -12.74 -15.47 2.10
N GLU A 68 -12.13 -14.32 1.84
CA GLU A 68 -12.80 -13.22 1.15
C GLU A 68 -13.11 -13.55 -0.32
N ALA A 69 -12.20 -14.25 -1.01
CA ALA A 69 -12.42 -14.72 -2.38
C ALA A 69 -13.62 -15.68 -2.46
N ALA A 70 -13.69 -16.65 -1.54
CA ALA A 70 -14.83 -17.57 -1.47
C ALA A 70 -16.15 -16.82 -1.21
N ALA A 71 -16.16 -15.81 -0.34
CA ALA A 71 -17.32 -14.97 -0.09
C ALA A 71 -17.76 -14.16 -1.33
N ALA A 72 -16.80 -13.78 -2.18
CA ALA A 72 -17.05 -13.09 -3.45
C ALA A 72 -17.38 -14.03 -4.62
N GLY A 73 -17.39 -15.36 -4.41
CA GLY A 73 -17.59 -16.34 -5.47
C GLY A 73 -16.40 -16.49 -6.43
N LEU A 74 -15.20 -16.10 -5.99
CA LEU A 74 -13.95 -16.18 -6.75
C LEU A 74 -13.07 -17.32 -6.24
N THR A 75 -12.29 -17.90 -7.13
CA THR A 75 -11.14 -18.71 -6.75
C THR A 75 -10.02 -17.82 -6.18
N VAL A 76 -9.12 -18.42 -5.39
CA VAL A 76 -7.93 -17.70 -4.90
C VAL A 76 -7.07 -17.19 -6.06
N ALA A 77 -6.96 -17.96 -7.14
CA ALA A 77 -6.18 -17.59 -8.31
C ALA A 77 -6.75 -16.33 -9.00
N GLU A 78 -8.06 -16.27 -9.23
CA GLU A 78 -8.73 -15.09 -9.81
C GLU A 78 -8.58 -13.86 -8.92
N ALA A 79 -8.69 -14.04 -7.59
CA ALA A 79 -8.47 -12.96 -6.64
C ALA A 79 -7.03 -12.45 -6.67
N VAL A 80 -6.04 -13.36 -6.70
CA VAL A 80 -4.61 -13.03 -6.83
C VAL A 80 -4.32 -12.27 -8.12
N GLU A 81 -4.82 -12.74 -9.26
CA GLU A 81 -4.65 -12.08 -10.55
C GLU A 81 -5.24 -10.66 -10.56
N SER A 82 -6.43 -10.50 -9.97
CA SER A 82 -7.08 -9.19 -9.83
C SER A 82 -6.26 -8.23 -8.96
N LEU A 83 -5.73 -8.71 -7.82
CA LEU A 83 -4.89 -7.90 -6.93
C LEU A 83 -3.57 -7.50 -7.58
N GLU A 84 -2.95 -8.42 -8.32
CA GLU A 84 -1.74 -8.14 -9.10
C GLU A 84 -2.00 -7.07 -10.15
N PHE A 85 -3.09 -7.22 -10.91
CA PHE A 85 -3.45 -6.30 -11.97
C PHE A 85 -3.64 -4.88 -11.43
N ILE A 86 -4.47 -4.71 -10.39
CA ILE A 86 -4.74 -3.38 -9.82
C ILE A 86 -3.47 -2.78 -9.22
N THR A 87 -2.65 -3.58 -8.53
CA THR A 87 -1.37 -3.12 -7.97
C THR A 87 -0.39 -2.70 -9.06
N SER A 88 -0.35 -3.42 -10.19
CA SER A 88 0.47 -3.06 -11.35
C SER A 88 0.05 -1.73 -11.97
N GLN A 89 -1.27 -1.47 -12.08
CA GLN A 89 -1.76 -0.17 -12.54
C GLN A 89 -1.39 0.96 -11.57
N ALA A 90 -1.52 0.74 -10.26
CA ALA A 90 -1.11 1.71 -9.25
C ALA A 90 0.40 2.01 -9.32
N GLY A 91 1.23 0.99 -9.54
CA GLY A 91 2.68 1.16 -9.72
C GLY A 91 3.03 1.97 -10.96
N LYS A 92 2.42 1.68 -12.12
CA LYS A 92 2.61 2.46 -13.35
C LYS A 92 2.25 3.93 -13.15
N LEU A 93 1.18 4.17 -12.39
CA LEU A 93 0.74 5.52 -12.10
C LEU A 93 1.69 6.26 -11.17
N ALA A 94 2.11 5.62 -10.08
CA ALA A 94 3.10 6.19 -9.17
C ALA A 94 4.40 6.57 -9.91
N LEU A 95 4.81 5.78 -10.91
CA LEU A 95 5.94 6.09 -11.77
C LEU A 95 5.70 7.34 -12.64
N LYS A 96 4.52 7.48 -13.26
CA LYS A 96 4.16 8.68 -14.04
C LYS A 96 4.16 9.95 -13.18
N VAL A 97 3.56 9.88 -11.99
CA VAL A 97 3.54 11.00 -11.04
C VAL A 97 4.97 11.35 -10.61
N SER A 98 5.78 10.35 -10.30
CA SER A 98 7.20 10.55 -9.93
C SER A 98 8.04 11.15 -11.05
N ALA A 99 7.68 10.91 -12.32
CA ALA A 99 8.33 11.46 -13.50
C ALA A 99 7.82 12.87 -13.88
N CYS A 100 6.88 13.45 -13.12
CA CYS A 100 6.17 14.69 -13.46
C CYS A 100 5.44 14.63 -14.82
N GLU A 101 5.03 13.43 -15.26
CA GLU A 101 4.38 13.19 -16.55
C GLU A 101 2.83 13.18 -16.45
N ALA A 102 2.27 13.54 -15.29
CA ALA A 102 0.84 13.44 -15.01
C ALA A 102 0.11 14.74 -15.40
N ASP A 103 -0.18 14.93 -16.69
CA ASP A 103 -1.08 15.99 -17.18
C ASP A 103 -2.57 15.62 -17.06
N GLU A 104 -2.90 14.36 -16.75
CA GLU A 104 -4.27 13.88 -16.55
C GLU A 104 -4.59 13.71 -15.06
N PHE A 105 -5.77 14.18 -14.66
CA PHE A 105 -6.34 13.88 -13.35
C PHE A 105 -6.41 12.37 -13.16
N VAL A 106 -5.65 11.86 -12.20
CA VAL A 106 -5.81 10.49 -11.79
C VAL A 106 -6.77 10.44 -10.63
N GLY A 107 -7.94 9.86 -10.90
CA GLY A 107 -8.90 9.53 -9.84
C GLY A 107 -8.28 8.59 -8.80
N PRO A 108 -8.83 8.57 -7.59
CA PRO A 108 -8.36 7.69 -6.54
C PRO A 108 -8.44 6.22 -6.94
N MET A 109 -7.41 5.45 -6.58
CA MET A 109 -7.39 4.01 -6.81
C MET A 109 -7.78 3.25 -5.55
N LEU A 110 -8.66 2.27 -5.68
CA LEU A 110 -8.96 1.34 -4.60
C LEU A 110 -7.94 0.21 -4.59
N LEU A 111 -7.23 0.06 -3.46
CA LEU A 111 -6.26 -1.00 -3.25
C LEU A 111 -6.66 -1.86 -2.04
N VAL A 112 -6.64 -3.17 -2.22
CA VAL A 112 -6.76 -4.10 -1.09
C VAL A 112 -5.42 -4.14 -0.38
N ASN A 113 -5.47 -3.89 0.92
CA ASN A 113 -4.36 -3.84 1.84
C ASN A 113 -4.51 -4.92 2.91
N ARG A 114 -3.43 -5.14 3.65
CA ARG A 114 -3.36 -6.12 4.72
C ARG A 114 -2.73 -5.48 5.95
N ARG A 115 -3.37 -5.64 7.10
CA ARG A 115 -2.76 -5.32 8.40
C ARG A 115 -1.73 -6.41 8.75
N LYS A 116 -0.80 -6.09 9.64
CA LYS A 116 0.13 -7.08 10.23
C LYS A 116 -0.60 -8.27 10.86
N SER A 117 -1.82 -8.05 11.37
CA SER A 117 -2.69 -9.11 11.93
C SER A 117 -3.18 -10.13 10.88
N GLY A 118 -3.07 -9.85 9.58
CA GLY A 118 -3.65 -10.65 8.50
C GLY A 118 -4.95 -10.09 7.93
N GLU A 119 -5.64 -9.21 8.66
CA GLU A 119 -6.91 -8.61 8.23
C GLU A 119 -6.74 -7.86 6.91
N LEU A 120 -7.64 -8.15 5.96
CA LEU A 120 -7.72 -7.44 4.68
C LEU A 120 -8.69 -6.28 4.77
N PHE A 121 -8.36 -5.17 4.11
CA PHE A 121 -9.22 -3.99 4.04
C PHE A 121 -8.92 -3.20 2.77
N VAL A 122 -9.87 -2.38 2.32
CA VAL A 122 -9.69 -1.54 1.13
C VAL A 122 -9.26 -0.14 1.57
N CYS A 123 -8.24 0.40 0.91
CA CYS A 123 -7.87 1.81 1.02
C CYS A 123 -8.11 2.51 -0.31
N GLU A 124 -8.50 3.78 -0.20
CA GLU A 124 -8.34 4.74 -1.27
C GLU A 124 -6.89 5.23 -1.28
N MET A 125 -6.20 5.09 -2.41
CA MET A 125 -4.89 5.67 -2.63
C MET A 125 -5.03 6.92 -3.49
N GLY A 126 -4.78 8.07 -2.87
CA GLY A 126 -4.53 9.32 -3.58
C GLY A 126 -3.03 9.46 -3.84
N LEU A 127 -2.65 9.75 -5.09
CA LEU A 127 -1.31 10.23 -5.41
C LEU A 127 -1.41 11.75 -5.54
N GLN A 128 -0.67 12.46 -4.70
CA GLN A 128 -0.60 13.93 -4.66
C GLN A 128 0.78 14.41 -5.09
#